data_AF-A0A848UW69-F1
#
_entry.id   AF-A0A848UW69-F1
#
_cell.length_a   1.000
_cell.length_b   1.000
_cell.length_c   1.000
_cell.angle_alpha   90.00
_cell.angle_beta   90.00
_cell.angle_gamma   90.00
#
_symmetry.space_group_name_H-M   'P 1'
#
loop_
_entity.id
_entity.type
_entity.pdbx_description
1 polymer ?
#
loop_
_entity_poly.entity_id
_entity_poly.type
_entity_poly.pdbx_seq_one_letter_code
_entity_poly.pdbx_strand_id
1 'polypeptide(L)'
;NQCPPNYTPIDTTGKYNEFILQSDQLPEGWQWIADPSTPTNRKNETAYVRGQTYTSVIDHYAVSPNVVVEEVKVYDLDFQFSDHQPVQLRIRLN
;
A
#
# COMPACT_ATOMS: atom_id res chain seq x y z
N ASN A 1 2.34 11.05 0.47
CA ASN A 1 1.90 9.64 0.48
C ASN A 1 3.10 8.75 0.21
N GLN A 2 3.43 7.80 1.10
CA GLN A 2 4.59 6.92 0.96
C GLN A 2 4.18 5.60 0.30
N CYS A 3 4.62 5.38 -0.93
CA CYS A 3 4.32 4.19 -1.70
C CYS A 3 5.36 3.09 -1.45
N PRO A 4 4.96 1.81 -1.42
CA PRO A 4 5.91 0.72 -1.27
C PRO A 4 6.81 0.60 -2.52
N PRO A 5 8.02 0.02 -2.42
CA PRO A 5 8.96 -0.02 -3.54
C PRO A 5 8.44 -0.74 -4.80
N ASN A 6 7.46 -1.63 -4.65
CA ASN A 6 6.87 -2.40 -5.74
C ASN A 6 5.62 -1.74 -6.37
N TYR A 7 5.28 -0.51 -5.99
CA TYR A 7 4.15 0.24 -6.53
C TYR A 7 4.60 1.41 -7.41
N THR A 8 3.89 1.61 -8.52
CA THR A 8 4.08 2.77 -9.40
C THR A 8 2.86 3.70 -9.27
N PRO A 9 3.06 4.95 -8.82
CA PRO A 9 2.06 6.02 -8.89
C PRO A 9 1.30 6.08 -10.21
N ILE A 10 -0.03 6.19 -10.14
CA ILE A 10 -0.88 6.36 -11.32
C ILE A 10 -0.68 7.76 -11.90
N ASP A 11 -0.56 8.76 -11.03
CA ASP A 11 -0.26 10.13 -11.43
C ASP A 11 1.25 10.31 -11.63
N THR A 12 1.63 10.62 -12.87
CA THR A 12 3.03 10.90 -13.23
C THR A 12 3.39 12.38 -13.14
N THR A 13 2.41 13.25 -12.84
CA THR A 13 2.63 14.70 -12.75
C THR A 13 3.16 15.16 -11.39
N GLY A 14 3.04 14.31 -10.36
CA GLY A 14 3.43 14.63 -8.99
C GLY A 14 2.39 15.44 -8.21
N LYS A 15 1.20 15.64 -8.78
CA LYS A 15 0.08 16.39 -8.16
C LYS A 15 -0.25 15.87 -6.75
N TYR A 16 -0.13 14.56 -6.54
CA TYR A 16 -0.48 13.92 -5.27
C TYR A 16 0.69 13.69 -4.31
N ASN A 17 1.88 14.22 -4.61
CA ASN A 17 3.09 14.12 -3.77
C ASN A 17 3.35 12.68 -3.30
N GLU A 18 3.33 11.75 -4.24
CA GLU A 18 3.63 10.35 -3.99
C GLU A 18 5.14 10.14 -3.97
N PHE A 19 5.62 9.49 -2.92
CA PHE A 19 7.03 9.21 -2.69
C PHE A 19 7.24 7.71 -2.63
N ILE A 20 8.01 7.16 -3.56
CA ILE A 20 8.31 5.73 -3.61
C ILE A 20 9.45 5.43 -2.63
N LEU A 21 9.15 4.62 -1.63
CA LEU A 21 10.15 4.10 -0.69
C LEU A 21 11.17 3.24 -1.43
N GLN A 22 12.40 3.27 -0.95
CA GLN A 22 13.50 2.47 -1.48
C GLN A 22 13.76 1.28 -0.54
N SER A 23 14.14 0.14 -1.12
CA SER A 23 14.38 -1.09 -0.36
C SER A 23 15.54 -0.95 0.64
N ASP A 24 16.51 -0.09 0.36
CA ASP A 24 17.68 0.18 1.20
C ASP A 24 17.39 1.10 2.41
N GLN A 25 16.15 1.59 2.55
CA GLN A 25 15.72 2.36 3.71
C GLN A 25 15.43 1.49 4.93
N LEU A 26 15.41 0.17 4.78
CA LEU A 26 15.24 -0.79 5.88
C LEU A 26 16.59 -1.40 6.31
N PRO A 27 16.72 -1.82 7.58
CA PRO A 27 17.90 -2.56 8.03
C PRO A 27 18.11 -3.86 7.24
N GLU A 28 19.31 -4.41 7.30
CA GLU A 28 19.64 -5.67 6.63
C GLU A 28 18.65 -6.80 6.99
N GLY A 29 18.15 -7.49 5.96
CA GLY A 29 17.22 -8.60 6.08
C GLY A 29 15.76 -8.22 6.35
N TRP A 30 15.45 -6.94 6.61
CA TRP A 30 14.07 -6.47 6.64
C TRP A 30 13.53 -6.29 5.23
N GLN A 31 12.21 -6.41 5.09
CA GLN A 31 11.54 -6.32 3.79
C GLN A 31 10.27 -5.47 3.86
N TRP A 32 10.01 -4.70 2.79
CA TRP A 32 8.71 -4.08 2.56
C TRP A 32 7.76 -5.10 1.95
N ILE A 33 6.54 -5.17 2.49
CA ILE A 33 5.50 -6.11 2.06
C ILE A 33 4.22 -5.34 1.79
N ALA A 34 3.76 -5.44 0.55
CA ALA A 34 2.55 -4.78 0.07
C ALA A 34 1.94 -5.57 -1.08
N ASP A 35 0.62 -5.47 -1.22
CA ASP A 35 -0.09 -5.82 -2.44
C ASP A 35 -0.23 -4.55 -3.30
N PRO A 36 0.52 -4.44 -4.42
CA PRO A 36 0.49 -3.26 -5.27
C PRO A 36 -0.69 -3.25 -6.25
N SER A 37 -1.50 -4.31 -6.30
CA SER A 37 -2.55 -4.50 -7.30
C SER A 37 -3.90 -3.91 -6.90
N THR A 38 -4.13 -3.77 -5.60
CA THR A 38 -5.39 -3.26 -5.04
C THR A 38 -5.14 -1.96 -4.29
N PRO A 39 -5.81 -0.84 -4.62
CA PRO A 39 -5.55 0.42 -3.95
C PRO A 39 -5.89 0.37 -2.45
N THR A 40 -5.03 0.96 -1.62
CA THR A 40 -5.23 1.01 -0.17
C THR A 40 -5.80 2.34 0.31
N ASN A 41 -5.65 3.41 -0.47
CA ASN A 41 -6.13 4.75 -0.14
C ASN A 41 -6.82 5.41 -1.33
N ARG A 42 -7.89 6.17 -1.08
CA ARG A 42 -8.49 7.10 -2.04
C ARG A 42 -8.27 8.55 -1.62
N LYS A 43 -8.33 9.45 -2.58
CA LYS A 43 -8.46 10.88 -2.26
C LYS A 43 -9.87 11.21 -1.79
N ASN A 44 -9.95 12.17 -0.87
CA ASN A 44 -11.15 12.44 -0.09
C ASN A 44 -11.59 13.92 -0.19
N GLU A 45 -11.16 14.64 -1.24
CA GLU A 45 -11.69 15.98 -1.52
C GLU A 45 -13.13 15.95 -2.04
N THR A 46 -13.55 14.81 -2.60
CA THR A 46 -14.91 14.56 -3.09
C THR A 46 -15.39 13.16 -2.70
N ALA A 47 -16.68 12.90 -2.90
CA ALA A 47 -17.26 11.56 -2.75
C ALA A 47 -16.53 10.55 -3.65
N TYR A 48 -16.38 9.32 -3.16
CA TYR A 48 -15.74 8.26 -3.94
C TYR A 48 -16.58 7.91 -5.17
N VAL A 49 -15.92 7.86 -6.32
CA VAL A 49 -16.48 7.35 -7.57
C VAL A 49 -15.46 6.39 -8.17
N ARG A 50 -15.80 5.10 -8.20
CA ARG A 50 -14.95 4.03 -8.72
C ARG A 50 -14.48 4.37 -10.14
N GLY A 51 -13.17 4.26 -10.37
CA GLY A 51 -12.52 4.58 -11.65
C GLY A 51 -12.33 6.07 -11.95
N GLN A 52 -12.82 6.98 -11.09
CA GLN A 52 -12.64 8.44 -11.27
C GLN A 52 -11.87 9.06 -10.11
N THR A 53 -12.21 8.70 -8.87
CA THR A 53 -11.46 9.16 -7.70
C THR A 53 -10.05 8.59 -7.78
N TYR A 54 -9.05 9.46 -7.64
CA TYR A 54 -7.66 9.03 -7.60
C TYR A 54 -7.44 8.10 -6.40
N THR A 55 -6.74 7.00 -6.63
CA THR A 55 -6.40 6.02 -5.60
C THR A 55 -4.91 5.69 -5.65
N SER A 56 -4.41 5.17 -4.54
CA SER A 56 -2.98 4.89 -4.35
C SER A 56 -2.77 3.68 -3.45
N VAL A 57 -1.61 3.04 -3.56
CA VAL A 57 -1.14 2.04 -2.58
C VAL A 57 -0.12 2.72 -1.69
N ILE A 58 -0.48 2.92 -0.43
CA ILE A 58 0.32 3.63 0.57
C ILE A 58 0.38 2.92 1.92
N ASP A 59 -0.38 1.84 2.07
CA ASP A 59 -0.41 1.02 3.28
C ASP A 59 0.34 -0.29 3.01
N HIS A 60 1.37 -0.54 3.80
CA HIS A 60 2.31 -1.64 3.65
C HIS A 60 2.95 -1.96 5.00
N TYR A 61 3.70 -3.07 5.05
CA TYR A 61 4.39 -3.53 6.26
C TYR A 61 5.90 -3.53 6.06
N ALA A 62 6.65 -3.16 7.10
CA ALA A 62 8.06 -3.54 7.23
C ALA A 62 8.15 -4.82 8.08
N VAL A 63 8.72 -5.88 7.52
CA VAL A 63 8.75 -7.21 8.14
C VAL A 63 10.18 -7.61 8.46
N SER A 64 10.41 -8.10 9.68
CA SER A 64 11.72 -8.51 10.18
C SER A 64 12.16 -9.88 9.63
N PRO A 65 13.48 -10.20 9.65
CA PRO A 65 14.01 -11.43 9.06
C PRO A 65 13.49 -12.75 9.66
N ASN A 66 13.00 -12.74 10.90
CA ASN A 66 12.48 -13.92 11.60
C ASN A 66 10.99 -14.21 11.32
N VAL A 67 10.35 -13.41 10.47
CA VAL A 67 8.95 -13.55 10.11
C VAL A 67 8.84 -14.03 8.66
N VAL A 68 8.13 -15.15 8.47
CA VAL A 68 7.78 -15.67 7.14
C VAL A 68 6.42 -15.09 6.75
N VAL A 69 6.38 -14.38 5.63
CA VAL A 69 5.14 -13.85 5.05
C VAL A 69 4.48 -14.94 4.23
N GLU A 70 3.29 -15.35 4.62
CA GLU A 70 2.52 -16.34 3.88
C GLU A 70 1.59 -15.67 2.86
N GLU A 71 1.07 -14.48 3.18
CA GLU A 71 0.16 -13.73 2.32
C GLU A 71 0.07 -12.26 2.76
N VAL A 72 -0.03 -11.37 1.78
CA VAL A 72 -0.51 -10.00 1.96
C VAL A 72 -1.69 -9.78 1.02
N LYS A 73 -2.77 -9.22 1.55
CA LYS A 73 -4.01 -9.03 0.79
C LYS A 73 -4.69 -7.73 1.20
N VAL A 74 -5.12 -6.93 0.22
CA VAL A 74 -6.06 -5.84 0.44
C VAL A 74 -7.48 -6.34 0.23
N TYR A 75 -8.41 -5.90 1.08
CA TYR A 75 -9.84 -6.11 0.86
C TYR A 75 -10.44 -4.92 0.12
N ASP A 76 -10.77 -5.06 -1.17
CA ASP A 76 -11.51 -4.03 -1.90
C ASP A 76 -12.98 -4.01 -1.45
N LEU A 77 -13.31 -3.04 -0.59
CA LEU A 77 -14.66 -2.77 -0.07
C LEU A 77 -15.22 -1.46 -0.64
N ASP A 78 -14.78 -1.02 -1.82
CA ASP A 78 -15.21 0.24 -2.45
C ASP A 78 -15.03 1.48 -1.53
N PHE A 79 -14.08 1.45 -0.58
CA PHE A 79 -13.91 2.50 0.42
C PHE A 79 -15.20 2.83 1.21
N GLN A 80 -16.10 1.84 1.38
CA GLN A 80 -17.39 2.02 2.04
C GLN A 80 -17.24 2.48 3.51
N PHE A 81 -16.19 2.03 4.18
CA PHE A 81 -16.02 2.20 5.63
C PHE A 81 -14.95 3.21 6.02
N SER A 82 -14.05 3.56 5.10
CA SER A 82 -12.94 4.49 5.32
C SER A 82 -12.39 4.93 3.96
N ASP A 83 -11.67 6.05 3.92
CA ASP A 83 -10.82 6.41 2.78
C ASP A 83 -9.58 5.51 2.63
N HIS A 84 -9.41 4.55 3.54
CA HIS A 84 -8.49 3.42 3.42
C HIS A 84 -9.23 2.08 3.29
N GLN A 85 -8.60 1.15 2.57
CA GLN A 85 -9.01 -0.26 2.51
C GLN A 85 -8.20 -1.07 3.55
N PRO A 86 -8.79 -2.09 4.19
CA PRO A 86 -8.06 -2.96 5.09
C PRO A 86 -6.97 -3.75 4.36
N VAL A 87 -5.76 -3.75 4.91
CA VAL A 87 -4.66 -4.62 4.50
C VAL A 87 -4.49 -5.71 5.55
N GLN A 88 -4.45 -6.97 5.13
CA GLN A 88 -4.20 -8.12 5.99
C GLN A 88 -2.87 -8.75 5.63
N LEU A 89 -2.09 -9.05 6.67
CA LEU A 89 -0.87 -9.82 6.60
C LEU A 89 -1.08 -11.15 7.34
N ARG A 90 -0.79 -12.26 6.67
CA ARG A 90 -0.70 -13.58 7.30
C ARG A 90 0.75 -14.00 7.37
N ILE A 91 1.17 -14.38 8.57
CA ILE A 91 2.56 -14.69 8.88
C ILE A 91 2.70 -15.99 9.65
N ARG A 92 3.91 -16.54 9.62
CA ARG A 92 4.38 -17.54 10.56
C ARG A 92 5.74 -17.14 11.11
N LEU A 93 6.03 -17.52 12.35
CA LEU A 93 7.36 -17.37 12.91
C LEU A 93 8.26 -18.51 12.41
N ASN A 94 9.49 -18.14 12.06
CA ASN A 94 10.54 -19.10 11.73
C ASN A 94 11.08 -19.75 13.01
#